data_AF-H0E3M1-F1
#
_entry.id   AF-H0E3M1-F1
#
_cell.length_a   1.000
_cell.length_b   1.000
_cell.length_c   1.000
_cell.angle_alpha   90.00
_cell.angle_beta   90.00
_cell.angle_gamma   90.00
#
_symmetry.space_group_name_H-M   'P 1'
#
loop_
_entity.id
_entity.type
_entity.pdbx_description
1 polymer ?
#
loop_
_entity_poly.entity_id
_entity_poly.type
_entity_poly.pdbx_seq_one_letter_code
_entity_poly.pdbx_strand_id
1 'polypeptide(L)'
;MAYFDWHGEPGYFRDITRHFAPTAKLLDVGCGTGWIARHFPDYTGLDGSPDAVAQAQELGRDVQLGDADQPLPFDDGSFDGVVLKDLLEHVADPVAVVREALRVLRPGGLAFASSPDAQRWVWNDYTHRRPFTLKAFRLLFADQGFEVAKAGYESVMPGTSIVSARLPSHRRPAPLRAAAWLPIVRRNVWILGRRPA
;
A
#
# COMPACT_ATOMS: atom_id res chain seq x y z
N MET A 1 -6.98 -12.14 18.51
CA MET A 1 -7.49 -12.79 17.28
C MET A 1 -6.27 -12.94 16.40
N ALA A 2 -5.85 -14.17 16.08
CA ALA A 2 -4.57 -14.40 15.41
C ALA A 2 -4.48 -13.60 14.10
N TYR A 3 -3.37 -12.88 13.89
CA TYR A 3 -3.09 -12.20 12.64
C TYR A 3 -3.17 -13.19 11.47
N PHE A 4 -3.96 -12.85 10.46
CA PHE A 4 -4.06 -13.62 9.23
C PHE A 4 -3.10 -13.00 8.20
N ASP A 5 -2.06 -13.74 7.80
CA ASP A 5 -1.10 -13.25 6.81
C ASP A 5 -1.72 -13.28 5.40
N TRP A 6 -2.25 -12.13 4.98
CA TRP A 6 -2.82 -11.94 3.65
C TRP A 6 -1.76 -11.91 2.52
N HIS A 7 -0.46 -12.04 2.83
CA HIS A 7 0.63 -11.77 1.88
C HIS A 7 1.54 -12.98 1.55
N GLY A 8 1.14 -14.20 1.91
CA GLY A 8 1.85 -15.45 1.57
C GLY A 8 2.00 -15.80 0.08
N GLU A 9 1.41 -15.02 -0.84
CA GLU A 9 1.40 -15.30 -2.29
C GLU A 9 2.47 -14.49 -3.06
N PRO A 10 3.35 -15.14 -3.85
CA PRO A 10 4.44 -14.47 -4.55
C PRO A 10 3.96 -13.45 -5.59
N GLY A 11 4.55 -12.24 -5.56
CA GLY A 11 4.49 -11.23 -6.64
C GLY A 11 3.76 -9.92 -6.33
N TYR A 12 3.25 -9.74 -5.11
CA TYR A 12 2.44 -8.57 -4.73
C TYR A 12 3.25 -7.31 -4.33
N PHE A 13 4.57 -7.44 -4.15
CA PHE A 13 5.42 -6.35 -3.64
C PHE A 13 6.03 -5.47 -4.74
N ARG A 14 6.26 -6.00 -5.96
CA ARG A 14 7.01 -5.26 -6.98
C ARG A 14 6.22 -4.12 -7.60
N ASP A 15 4.89 -4.18 -7.54
CA ASP A 15 4.04 -3.08 -7.94
C ASP A 15 4.22 -1.86 -7.01
N ILE A 16 4.75 -2.06 -5.79
CA ILE A 16 5.13 -1.03 -4.82
C ILE A 16 6.61 -0.66 -4.98
N THR A 17 7.52 -1.64 -4.82
CA THR A 17 8.96 -1.38 -4.63
C THR A 17 9.60 -0.66 -5.81
N ARG A 18 9.10 -0.85 -7.04
CA ARG A 18 9.61 -0.19 -8.26
C ARG A 18 9.45 1.34 -8.27
N HIS A 19 8.64 1.89 -7.38
CA HIS A 19 8.35 3.33 -7.33
C HIS A 19 9.30 4.09 -6.42
N PHE A 20 10.11 3.40 -5.63
CA PHE A 20 11.02 3.98 -4.65
C PHE A 20 12.47 3.62 -5.00
N ALA A 21 13.40 4.50 -4.67
CA ALA A 21 14.82 4.16 -4.75
C ALA A 21 15.13 3.07 -3.71
N PRO A 22 16.03 2.11 -3.98
CA PRO A 22 16.41 1.10 -3.00
C PRO A 22 16.99 1.69 -1.70
N THR A 23 17.53 2.90 -1.76
CA THR A 23 18.10 3.64 -0.63
C THR A 23 17.11 4.64 -0.01
N ALA A 24 15.84 4.64 -0.43
CA ALA A 24 14.84 5.54 0.12
C ALA A 24 14.49 5.14 1.55
N LYS A 25 14.41 6.12 2.44
CA LYS A 25 13.85 5.98 3.78
C LYS A 25 12.33 5.84 3.70
N LEU A 26 11.82 4.64 3.99
CA LEU A 26 10.44 4.25 3.73
C LEU A 26 9.67 4.04 5.04
N LEU A 27 8.47 4.62 5.11
CA LEU A 27 7.45 4.28 6.10
C LEU A 27 6.37 3.39 5.47
N ASP A 28 6.06 2.26 6.10
CA ASP A 28 4.95 1.38 5.70
C ASP A 28 3.91 1.34 6.81
N VAL A 29 2.73 1.94 6.58
CA VAL A 29 1.65 2.04 7.57
C VAL A 29 0.62 0.94 7.30
N GLY A 30 0.24 0.20 8.33
CA GLY A 30 -0.52 -1.05 8.18
C GLY A 30 0.34 -2.15 7.58
N CYS A 31 1.62 -2.23 7.95
CA CYS A 31 2.58 -3.08 7.26
C CYS A 31 2.40 -4.59 7.51
N GLY A 32 1.52 -4.98 8.44
CA GLY A 32 1.41 -6.33 8.96
C GLY A 32 2.76 -6.80 9.46
N THR A 33 3.27 -7.89 8.89
CA THR A 33 4.59 -8.44 9.26
C THR A 33 5.77 -7.72 8.60
N GLY A 34 5.56 -6.67 7.79
CA GLY A 34 6.62 -5.91 7.14
C GLY A 34 7.23 -6.60 5.93
N TRP A 35 6.39 -7.13 5.03
CA TRP A 35 6.80 -7.97 3.89
C TRP A 35 7.79 -7.31 2.91
N ILE A 36 7.77 -5.98 2.80
CA ILE A 36 8.65 -5.23 1.90
C ILE A 36 9.96 -4.79 2.54
N ALA A 37 10.13 -4.98 3.86
CA ALA A 37 11.31 -4.52 4.62
C ALA A 37 12.63 -4.97 4.00
N ARG A 38 12.71 -6.22 3.51
CA ARG A 38 13.92 -6.77 2.86
C ARG A 38 14.39 -6.03 1.59
N HIS A 39 13.56 -5.15 1.03
CA HIS A 39 13.88 -4.40 -0.18
C HIS A 39 14.47 -3.01 0.10
N PHE A 40 14.40 -2.55 1.35
CA PHE A 40 14.78 -1.19 1.75
C PHE A 40 15.63 -1.27 3.03
N PRO A 41 16.92 -0.87 2.97
CA PRO A 41 17.77 -0.85 4.16
C PRO A 41 17.29 0.11 5.25
N ASP A 42 16.63 1.21 4.85
CA ASP A 42 16.05 2.22 5.76
C ASP A 42 14.52 2.13 5.69
N TYR A 43 13.99 1.17 6.44
CA TYR A 43 12.57 0.83 6.49
C TYR A 43 12.06 0.94 7.92
N THR A 44 10.92 1.57 8.09
CA THR A 44 10.15 1.56 9.33
C THR A 44 8.72 1.14 9.03
N GLY A 45 8.22 0.14 9.74
CA GLY A 45 6.81 -0.28 9.69
C GLY A 45 6.02 0.19 10.89
N LEU A 46 4.74 0.47 10.69
CA LEU A 46 3.76 0.71 11.75
C LEU A 46 2.55 -0.20 11.53
N ASP A 47 2.16 -0.98 12.53
CA ASP A 47 0.95 -1.81 12.44
C ASP A 47 0.18 -1.84 13.76
N GLY A 48 -1.15 -1.94 13.67
CA GLY A 48 -2.04 -1.96 14.84
C GLY A 48 -2.19 -3.33 15.49
N SER A 49 -1.70 -4.41 14.85
CA SER A 49 -1.79 -5.78 15.36
C SER A 49 -0.57 -6.14 16.20
N PRO A 50 -0.70 -6.35 17.53
CA PRO A 50 0.41 -6.78 18.36
C PRO A 50 1.06 -8.09 17.90
N ASP A 51 0.25 -9.02 17.39
CA ASP A 51 0.72 -10.32 16.88
C ASP A 51 1.59 -10.15 15.62
N ALA A 52 1.17 -9.29 14.69
CA ALA A 52 1.90 -9.02 13.46
C ALA A 52 3.24 -8.30 13.74
N VAL A 53 3.21 -7.33 14.66
CA VAL A 53 4.39 -6.58 15.09
C VAL A 53 5.39 -7.52 15.76
N ALA A 54 4.95 -8.38 16.69
CA ALA A 54 5.82 -9.35 17.33
C ALA A 54 6.48 -10.29 16.30
N GLN A 55 5.70 -10.81 15.35
CA GLN A 55 6.24 -11.65 14.28
C GLN A 55 7.22 -10.91 13.36
N ALA A 56 6.97 -9.64 13.05
CA ALA A 56 7.90 -8.83 12.26
C ALA A 56 9.24 -8.62 12.98
N GLN A 57 9.18 -8.35 14.28
CA GLN A 57 10.35 -8.15 15.13
C GLN A 57 11.17 -9.44 15.29
N GLU A 58 10.52 -10.60 15.42
CA GLU A 58 11.19 -11.92 15.39
C GLU A 58 11.95 -12.16 14.07
N LEU A 59 11.46 -11.59 12.96
CA LEU A 59 12.12 -11.63 11.66
C LEU A 59 13.21 -10.55 11.50
N GLY A 60 13.52 -9.79 12.56
CA GLY A 60 14.53 -8.73 12.57
C GLY A 60 14.13 -7.47 11.80
N ARG A 61 12.83 -7.21 11.64
CA ARG A 61 12.30 -6.04 10.91
C ARG A 61 12.00 -4.90 11.89
N ASP A 62 12.34 -3.67 11.51
CA ASP A 62 11.95 -2.46 12.26
C ASP A 62 10.45 -2.19 12.05
N VAL A 63 9.63 -2.72 12.96
CA VAL A 63 8.18 -2.53 12.98
C VAL A 63 7.74 -2.15 14.38
N GLN A 64 6.93 -1.11 14.46
CA GLN A 64 6.43 -0.52 15.70
C GLN A 64 4.92 -0.74 15.81
N LEU A 65 4.44 -0.98 17.03
CA LEU A 65 3.01 -1.05 17.31
C LEU A 65 2.43 0.36 17.28
N GLY A 66 1.42 0.59 16.45
CA GLY A 66 0.75 1.88 16.37
C GLY A 66 -0.56 1.81 15.59
N ASP A 67 -1.51 2.66 15.99
CA ASP A 67 -2.81 2.77 15.35
C ASP A 67 -2.76 3.86 14.27
N ALA A 68 -3.06 3.49 13.02
CA ALA A 68 -3.09 4.43 11.90
C ALA A 68 -4.21 5.48 12.02
N ASP A 69 -5.27 5.22 12.81
CA ASP A 69 -6.30 6.22 13.12
C ASP A 69 -5.81 7.30 14.11
N GLN A 70 -4.60 7.17 14.67
CA GLN A 70 -3.95 8.18 15.50
C GLN A 70 -2.88 8.96 14.71
N PRO A 71 -2.51 10.18 15.15
CA PRO A 71 -1.37 10.89 14.58
C PRO A 71 -0.11 10.02 14.57
N LEU A 72 0.58 9.97 13.44
CA LEU A 72 1.75 9.12 13.27
C LEU A 72 2.90 9.65 14.14
N PRO A 73 3.61 8.80 14.90
CA PRO A 73 4.64 9.21 15.84
C PRO A 73 5.98 9.53 15.15
N PHE A 74 5.94 10.25 14.04
CA PHE A 74 7.10 10.61 13.23
C PHE A 74 7.12 12.11 12.91
N ASP A 75 8.32 12.66 12.77
CA ASP A 75 8.51 14.07 12.46
C ASP A 75 8.04 14.42 11.04
N ASP A 76 7.71 15.70 10.84
CA ASP A 76 7.39 16.26 9.53
C ASP A 76 8.56 16.07 8.56
N GLY A 77 8.28 15.65 7.33
CA GLY A 77 9.29 15.57 6.28
C GLY A 77 10.40 14.54 6.51
N SER A 78 10.18 13.54 7.36
CA SER A 78 11.18 12.56 7.80
C SER A 78 11.38 11.35 6.87
N PHE A 79 10.49 11.15 5.90
CA PHE A 79 10.53 10.01 4.97
C PHE A 79 10.63 10.41 3.49
N ASP A 80 11.34 9.61 2.70
CA ASP A 80 11.37 9.70 1.24
C ASP A 80 10.09 9.13 0.61
N GLY A 81 9.53 8.09 1.24
CA GLY A 81 8.38 7.38 0.74
C GLY A 81 7.48 6.87 1.85
N VAL A 82 6.17 6.83 1.57
CA VAL A 82 5.15 6.24 2.44
C VAL A 82 4.36 5.19 1.66
N VAL A 83 4.08 4.06 2.28
CA VAL A 83 3.25 2.98 1.75
C VAL A 83 1.99 2.85 2.61
N LEU A 84 0.82 2.86 1.96
CA LEU A 84 -0.52 2.70 2.53
C LEU A 84 -1.22 1.56 1.78
N LYS A 85 -0.67 0.36 1.85
CA LYS A 85 -1.12 -0.78 1.05
C LYS A 85 -2.27 -1.49 1.76
N ASP A 86 -3.43 -1.50 1.12
CA ASP A 86 -4.63 -2.20 1.61
C ASP A 86 -4.95 -1.84 3.08
N LEU A 87 -4.77 -0.55 3.42
CA LEU A 87 -4.99 0.01 4.76
C LEU A 87 -6.25 0.88 4.82
N LEU A 88 -6.44 1.74 3.81
CA LEU A 88 -7.40 2.85 3.87
C LEU A 88 -8.87 2.37 3.95
N GLU A 89 -9.15 1.16 3.51
CA GLU A 89 -10.45 0.50 3.62
C GLU A 89 -10.80 0.08 5.05
N HIS A 90 -9.81 -0.09 5.93
CA HIS A 90 -9.98 -0.55 7.31
C HIS A 90 -10.07 0.59 8.34
N VAL A 91 -9.50 1.77 8.04
CA VAL A 91 -9.41 2.91 8.98
C VAL A 91 -10.72 3.69 9.14
N ALA A 92 -10.89 4.35 10.29
CA ALA A 92 -12.02 5.22 10.59
C ALA A 92 -12.00 6.51 9.77
N ASP A 93 -10.82 7.12 9.62
CA ASP A 93 -10.67 8.38 8.89
C ASP A 93 -9.51 8.32 7.87
N PRO A 94 -9.79 7.86 6.63
CA PRO A 94 -8.77 7.82 5.58
C PRO A 94 -8.26 9.21 5.19
N VAL A 95 -9.02 10.28 5.45
CA VAL A 95 -8.60 11.65 5.15
C VAL A 95 -7.49 12.06 6.13
N ALA A 96 -7.65 11.75 7.42
CA ALA A 96 -6.62 11.98 8.43
C ALA A 96 -5.34 11.18 8.12
N VAL A 97 -5.47 9.89 7.77
CA VAL A 97 -4.32 9.04 7.41
C VAL A 97 -3.55 9.59 6.22
N VAL A 98 -4.25 10.00 5.15
CA VAL A 98 -3.62 10.58 3.96
C VAL A 98 -2.94 11.92 4.28
N ARG A 99 -3.51 12.73 5.18
CA ARG A 99 -2.89 13.99 5.63
C ARG A 99 -1.62 13.73 6.44
N GLU A 100 -1.62 12.74 7.32
CA GLU A 100 -0.43 12.33 8.07
C GLU A 100 0.66 11.78 7.13
N ALA A 101 0.29 10.98 6.14
CA ALA A 101 1.22 10.52 5.11
C ALA A 101 1.86 11.69 4.34
N LEU A 102 1.08 12.74 4.03
CA LEU A 102 1.64 13.96 3.43
C LEU A 102 2.60 14.66 4.40
N ARG A 103 2.22 14.80 5.68
CA ARG A 103 3.00 15.50 6.71
C ARG A 103 4.39 14.89 6.89
N VAL A 104 4.47 13.56 7.02
CA VAL A 104 5.73 12.85 7.27
C VAL A 104 6.61 12.70 6.03
N LEU A 105 6.06 12.83 4.82
CA LEU A 105 6.85 12.83 3.58
C LEU A 105 7.65 14.11 3.44
N ARG A 106 8.92 14.05 3.07
CA ARG A 106 9.66 15.27 2.68
C ARG A 106 9.06 15.89 1.41
N PRO A 107 9.30 17.20 1.14
CA PRO A 107 8.94 17.80 -0.15
C PRO A 107 9.49 16.98 -1.32
N GLY A 108 8.65 16.69 -2.31
CA GLY A 108 8.97 15.80 -3.44
C GLY A 108 8.90 14.30 -3.15
N GLY A 109 8.68 13.88 -1.91
CA GLY A 109 8.51 12.49 -1.50
C GLY A 109 7.25 11.85 -2.09
N LEU A 110 7.20 10.52 -2.10
CA LEU A 110 6.14 9.74 -2.77
C LEU A 110 5.29 8.93 -1.79
N ALA A 111 3.97 8.94 -1.97
CA ALA A 111 3.05 8.03 -1.31
C ALA A 111 2.54 6.99 -2.32
N PHE A 112 2.72 5.70 -2.04
CA PHE A 112 2.00 4.63 -2.71
C PHE A 112 0.83 4.20 -1.83
N ALA A 113 -0.37 4.10 -2.41
CA ALA A 113 -1.51 3.52 -1.72
C ALA A 113 -2.27 2.56 -2.62
N SER A 114 -2.82 1.50 -2.04
CA SER A 114 -3.73 0.57 -2.70
C SER A 114 -4.92 0.22 -1.82
N SER A 115 -6.00 -0.23 -2.47
CA SER A 115 -7.18 -0.76 -1.80
C SER A 115 -7.93 -1.66 -2.79
N PRO A 116 -8.71 -2.66 -2.35
CA PRO A 116 -9.66 -3.35 -3.21
C PRO A 116 -10.58 -2.35 -3.94
N ASP A 117 -10.77 -2.56 -5.25
CA ASP A 117 -11.75 -1.75 -6.00
C ASP A 117 -13.15 -1.99 -5.43
N ALA A 118 -14.04 -1.01 -5.63
CA ALA A 118 -15.43 -1.04 -5.16
C ALA A 118 -16.31 -2.05 -5.93
N GLN A 119 -15.90 -3.30 -5.90
CA GLN A 119 -16.60 -4.47 -6.41
C GLN A 119 -17.26 -5.21 -5.24
N ARG A 120 -18.29 -6.01 -5.53
CA ARG A 120 -19.08 -6.70 -4.49
C ARG A 120 -18.24 -7.53 -3.51
N TRP A 121 -17.15 -8.14 -3.97
CA TRP A 121 -16.27 -9.02 -3.18
C TRP A 121 -15.54 -8.31 -2.04
N VAL A 122 -15.40 -6.98 -2.10
CA VAL A 122 -14.76 -6.21 -1.03
C VAL A 122 -15.44 -6.47 0.31
N TRP A 123 -16.75 -6.65 0.33
CA TRP A 123 -17.53 -6.88 1.55
C TRP A 123 -17.44 -8.30 2.11
N ASN A 124 -16.69 -9.20 1.47
CA ASN A 124 -16.43 -10.53 2.03
C ASN A 124 -15.47 -10.48 3.22
N ASP A 125 -14.69 -9.40 3.34
CA ASP A 125 -13.95 -9.08 4.54
C ASP A 125 -14.79 -8.12 5.39
N TYR A 126 -15.23 -8.59 6.56
CA TYR A 126 -16.09 -7.82 7.45
C TYR A 126 -15.36 -6.65 8.12
N THR A 127 -14.03 -6.60 8.06
CA THR A 127 -13.21 -5.52 8.61
C THR A 127 -13.13 -4.31 7.69
N HIS A 128 -13.50 -4.46 6.41
CA HIS A 128 -13.61 -3.32 5.50
C HIS A 128 -14.76 -2.41 5.92
N ARG A 129 -14.42 -1.15 6.17
CA ARG A 129 -15.38 -0.10 6.50
C ARG A 129 -15.91 0.60 5.26
N ARG A 130 -15.09 0.68 4.21
CA ARG A 130 -15.44 1.35 2.96
C ARG A 130 -14.65 0.81 1.76
N PRO A 131 -15.24 0.79 0.57
CA PRO A 131 -14.53 0.49 -0.65
C PRO A 131 -14.09 1.78 -1.35
N PHE A 132 -13.10 1.67 -2.24
CA PHE A 132 -12.67 2.79 -3.06
C PHE A 132 -12.78 2.49 -4.55
N THR A 133 -13.31 3.44 -5.30
CA THR A 133 -13.12 3.48 -6.75
C THR A 133 -11.82 4.22 -7.06
N LEU A 134 -11.27 4.01 -8.26
CA LEU A 134 -10.10 4.77 -8.71
C LEU A 134 -10.34 6.29 -8.69
N LYS A 135 -11.56 6.73 -9.00
CA LYS A 135 -11.96 8.14 -8.93
C LYS A 135 -11.89 8.66 -7.48
N ALA A 136 -12.44 7.91 -6.53
CA ALA A 136 -12.42 8.27 -5.11
C ALA A 136 -10.98 8.36 -4.57
N PHE A 137 -10.11 7.42 -4.93
CA PHE A 137 -8.68 7.46 -4.55
C PHE A 137 -7.97 8.72 -5.08
N ARG A 138 -8.21 9.09 -6.34
CA ARG A 138 -7.61 10.31 -6.92
C ARG A 138 -8.07 11.57 -6.21
N LEU A 139 -9.36 11.68 -5.90
CA LEU A 139 -9.92 12.81 -5.17
C LEU A 139 -9.37 12.87 -3.75
N LEU A 140 -9.39 11.75 -3.01
CA LEU A 140 -8.86 11.67 -1.65
C LEU A 140 -7.43 12.22 -1.55
N PHE A 141 -6.54 11.80 -2.45
CA PHE A 141 -5.15 12.26 -2.44
C PHE A 141 -5.01 13.72 -2.91
N ALA A 142 -5.68 14.09 -4.00
CA ALA A 142 -5.59 15.45 -4.54
C ALA A 142 -6.13 16.50 -3.57
N ASP A 143 -7.27 16.23 -2.93
CA ASP A 143 -7.92 17.13 -1.98
C ASP A 143 -7.10 17.33 -0.70
N GLN A 144 -6.20 16.39 -0.38
CA GLN A 144 -5.26 16.53 0.74
C GLN A 144 -3.91 17.14 0.34
N GLY A 145 -3.72 17.53 -0.92
CA GLY A 145 -2.54 18.26 -1.37
C GLY A 145 -1.47 17.41 -2.07
N PHE A 146 -1.73 16.15 -2.40
CA PHE A 146 -0.84 15.38 -3.26
C PHE A 146 -1.00 15.73 -4.74
N GLU A 147 0.11 15.79 -5.48
CA GLU A 147 0.11 15.70 -6.93
C GLU A 147 -0.02 14.22 -7.33
N VAL A 148 -1.10 13.86 -8.05
CA VAL A 148 -1.31 12.47 -8.49
C VAL A 148 -0.44 12.14 -9.71
N ALA A 149 0.75 11.61 -9.47
CA ALA A 149 1.71 11.26 -10.51
C ALA A 149 1.26 10.08 -11.37
N LYS A 150 0.71 9.01 -10.75
CA LYS A 150 0.17 7.82 -11.45
C LYS A 150 -0.99 7.25 -10.66
N ALA A 151 -1.93 6.59 -11.34
CA ALA A 151 -2.96 5.78 -10.70
C ALA A 151 -3.48 4.73 -11.68
N GLY A 152 -4.01 3.61 -11.18
CA GLY A 152 -4.57 2.59 -12.04
C GLY A 152 -5.21 1.43 -11.29
N TYR A 153 -5.46 0.36 -12.05
CA TYR A 153 -5.94 -0.90 -11.53
C TYR A 153 -4.82 -1.93 -11.52
N GLU A 154 -4.86 -2.81 -10.53
CA GLU A 154 -4.05 -4.01 -10.45
C GLU A 154 -4.98 -5.23 -10.35
N SER A 155 -4.87 -6.20 -11.26
CA SER A 155 -5.68 -7.42 -11.13
C SER A 155 -5.17 -8.29 -9.97
N VAL A 156 -6.08 -8.81 -9.15
CA VAL A 156 -5.75 -9.76 -8.07
C VAL A 156 -5.84 -11.21 -8.57
N MET A 157 -5.86 -11.47 -9.89
CA MET A 157 -5.96 -12.84 -10.40
C MET A 157 -4.79 -13.71 -9.89
N PRO A 158 -5.05 -14.77 -9.10
CA PRO A 158 -4.03 -15.72 -8.66
C PRO A 158 -3.28 -16.29 -9.88
N GLY A 159 -1.96 -16.39 -9.79
CA GLY A 159 -1.12 -16.94 -10.87
C GLY A 159 -0.68 -15.95 -11.96
N THR A 160 -1.26 -14.73 -12.04
CA THR A 160 -0.72 -13.71 -12.96
C THR A 160 0.66 -13.22 -12.53
N SER A 161 0.95 -13.27 -11.24
CA SER A 161 2.28 -13.05 -10.68
C SER A 161 3.27 -14.13 -11.12
N ILE A 162 2.87 -15.41 -11.14
CA ILE A 162 3.68 -16.54 -11.64
C ILE A 162 4.03 -16.34 -13.12
N VAL A 163 3.05 -15.95 -13.94
CA VAL A 163 3.29 -15.63 -15.37
C VAL A 163 4.24 -14.45 -15.50
N SER A 164 4.06 -13.41 -14.70
CA SER A 164 4.95 -12.25 -14.72
C SER A 164 6.37 -12.57 -14.24
N ALA A 165 6.54 -13.46 -13.26
CA ALA A 165 7.85 -13.89 -12.77
C ALA A 165 8.64 -14.67 -13.82
N ARG A 166 7.98 -15.36 -14.76
CA ARG A 166 8.59 -16.12 -15.86
C ARG A 166 8.95 -15.29 -17.09
N LEU A 167 8.59 -14.01 -17.13
CA LEU A 167 8.89 -13.13 -18.27
C LEU A 167 10.23 -12.39 -18.05
N PRO A 168 11.04 -12.15 -19.09
CA PRO A 168 12.32 -11.45 -18.96
C PRO A 168 12.19 -10.01 -18.46
N SER A 169 11.09 -9.34 -18.83
CA SER A 169 10.77 -7.99 -18.33
C SER A 169 10.25 -8.02 -16.89
N HIS A 170 9.94 -9.23 -16.41
CA HIS A 170 9.09 -9.57 -15.31
C HIS A 170 7.75 -8.80 -15.24
N ARG A 171 7.36 -8.06 -16.27
CA ARG A 171 6.11 -7.28 -16.32
C ARG A 171 4.95 -8.17 -16.69
N ARG A 172 3.75 -7.84 -16.20
CA ARG A 172 2.52 -8.53 -16.62
C ARG A 172 2.28 -8.30 -18.13
N PRO A 173 1.95 -9.35 -18.90
CA PRO A 173 1.56 -9.23 -20.31
C PRO A 173 0.44 -8.21 -20.50
N ALA A 174 0.48 -7.48 -21.62
CA ALA A 174 -0.58 -6.57 -22.04
C ALA A 174 -2.01 -7.18 -21.97
N PRO A 175 -2.26 -8.43 -22.38
CA PRO A 175 -3.61 -9.01 -22.28
C PRO A 175 -4.08 -9.21 -20.83
N LEU A 176 -3.20 -9.59 -19.90
CA LEU A 176 -3.56 -9.71 -18.48
C LEU A 176 -3.81 -8.34 -17.84
N ARG A 177 -3.07 -7.31 -18.27
CA ARG A 177 -3.33 -5.93 -17.88
C ARG A 177 -4.67 -5.43 -18.41
N ALA A 178 -5.04 -5.78 -19.64
CA ALA A 178 -6.33 -5.44 -20.24
C ALA A 178 -7.49 -6.18 -19.52
N ALA A 179 -7.30 -7.44 -19.16
CA ALA A 179 -8.29 -8.22 -18.40
C ALA A 179 -8.60 -7.59 -17.03
N ALA A 180 -7.66 -6.89 -16.40
CA ALA A 180 -7.89 -6.13 -15.16
C ALA A 180 -8.98 -5.04 -15.29
N TRP A 181 -9.29 -4.61 -16.52
CA TRP A 181 -10.35 -3.62 -16.78
C TRP A 181 -11.74 -4.26 -16.87
N LEU A 182 -11.82 -5.59 -17.00
CA LEU A 182 -13.10 -6.28 -17.03
C LEU A 182 -13.76 -6.27 -15.63
N PRO A 183 -15.05 -5.91 -15.52
CA PRO A 183 -15.71 -5.69 -14.24
C PRO A 183 -15.86 -6.96 -13.38
N ILE A 184 -15.74 -8.14 -13.99
CA ILE A 184 -15.82 -9.44 -13.33
C ILE A 184 -14.52 -9.87 -12.65
N VAL A 185 -13.40 -9.21 -12.95
CA VAL A 185 -12.08 -9.59 -12.45
C VAL A 185 -11.82 -8.86 -11.14
N ARG A 186 -11.51 -9.61 -10.06
CA ARG A 186 -11.08 -9.02 -8.79
C ARG A 186 -9.85 -8.15 -9.04
N ARG A 187 -9.91 -6.90 -8.61
CA ARG A 187 -8.84 -5.91 -8.81
C ARG A 187 -8.72 -4.99 -7.61
N ASN A 188 -7.52 -4.45 -7.42
CA ASN A 188 -7.23 -3.36 -6.53
C ASN A 188 -7.11 -2.06 -7.34
N VAL A 189 -7.45 -0.95 -6.72
CA VAL A 189 -7.06 0.39 -7.17
C VAL A 189 -5.74 0.75 -6.50
N TRP A 190 -4.90 1.50 -7.19
CA TRP A 190 -3.68 2.04 -6.61
C TRP A 190 -3.38 3.43 -7.14
N ILE A 191 -2.62 4.19 -6.35
CA ILE A 191 -2.18 5.54 -6.67
C ILE A 191 -0.73 5.75 -6.22
N LEU A 192 -0.03 6.59 -6.97
CA LEU A 192 1.26 7.16 -6.60
C LEU A 192 1.08 8.67 -6.52
N GLY A 193 0.97 9.18 -5.29
CA GLY A 193 0.92 10.61 -4.98
C GLY A 193 2.33 11.15 -4.73
N ARG A 194 2.57 12.41 -5.07
CA ARG A 194 3.80 13.14 -4.76
C ARG A 194 3.46 14.32 -3.86
N ARG A 195 4.22 14.50 -2.77
CA ARG A 195 4.15 15.73 -1.98
C ARG A 195 4.76 16.87 -2.82
N PRO A 196 4.06 18.00 -3.02
CA PRO A 196 4.64 19.17 -3.67
C PRO A 196 5.94 19.65 -3.01
N ALA A 197 6.77 20.35 -3.79
CA ALA A 197 8.02 20.94 -3.30
C ALA A 197 7.76 22.09 -2.30
#